data_AF-A0AA95HLE9-F1
#
_entry.id   AF-A0AA95HLE9-F1
#
_cell.length_a   1.000
_cell.length_b   1.000
_cell.length_c   1.000
_cell.angle_alpha   90.00
_cell.angle_beta   90.00
_cell.angle_gamma   90.00
#
_symmetry.space_group_name_H-M   'P 1'
#
loop_
_entity.id
_entity.type
_entity.pdbx_description
1 polymer ?
#
loop_
_entity_poly.entity_id
_entity_poly.type
_entity_poly.pdbx_seq_one_letter_code
_entity_poly.pdbx_strand_id
1 'polypeptide(L)' 'MAYYANNGWTIAGGQYTFKIGASSSDIRLESSCQLTGENVRMERRNTLFSISEIE' A
#
# COMPACT_ATOMS: atom_id res chain seq x y z
N MET A 1 1.59 0.31 -1.16
CA MET A 1 0.74 1.18 -1.98
C MET A 1 -0.06 2.17 -1.15
N ALA A 2 -0.60 1.78 0.01
CA ALA A 2 -1.33 2.72 0.86
C ALA A 2 -0.42 3.84 1.43
N TYR A 3 -0.96 5.05 1.52
CA TYR A 3 -0.36 6.18 2.25
C TYR A 3 -1.30 6.63 3.38
N TYR A 4 -0.74 7.23 4.43
CA TYR A 4 -1.53 7.72 5.56
C TYR A 4 -1.91 9.19 5.34
N ALA A 5 -3.21 9.49 5.35
CA ALA A 5 -3.76 10.84 5.23
C ALA A 5 -5.15 10.90 5.86
N ASN A 6 -5.57 12.07 6.34
CA ASN A 6 -6.92 12.29 6.89
C ASN A 6 -7.32 11.26 7.98
N ASN A 7 -6.36 10.90 8.82
CA ASN A 7 -6.48 9.92 9.90
C ASN A 7 -6.82 8.48 9.46
N GLY A 8 -6.51 8.12 8.21
CA GLY A 8 -6.71 6.77 7.67
C GLY A 8 -5.65 6.39 6.63
N TRP A 9 -5.68 5.14 6.21
CA TRP A 9 -4.88 4.62 5.11
C TRP A 9 -5.67 4.75 3.81
N THR A 10 -5.05 5.30 2.78
CA THR A 10 -5.66 5.46 1.46
C THR A 10 -4.84 4.74 0.40
N ILE A 11 -5.50 3.96 -0.45
CA ILE A 11 -4.93 3.47 -1.72
C ILE A 11 -5.61 4.26 -2.83
N ALA A 12 -4.85 5.12 -3.49
CA ALA A 12 -5.37 5.92 -4.60
C ALA A 12 -5.34 5.12 -5.92
N GLY A 13 -6.35 5.31 -6.77
CA GLY A 13 -6.23 4.96 -8.18
C GLY A 13 -5.10 5.76 -8.85
N GLY A 14 -4.51 5.23 -9.91
CA GLY A 14 -3.38 5.89 -10.58
C GLY A 14 -2.40 4.91 -11.21
N GLN A 15 -1.39 5.46 -11.88
CA GLN A 15 -0.29 4.66 -12.41
C GLN A 15 0.70 4.31 -11.29
N TYR A 16 0.99 3.02 -11.11
CA TYR A 16 1.99 2.52 -10.17
C TYR A 16 3.11 1.83 -10.95
N THR A 17 4.35 2.08 -10.52
CA THR A 17 5.54 1.41 -11.07
C THR A 17 6.09 0.43 -10.06
N PHE A 18 6.22 -0.83 -10.48
CA PHE A 18 6.92 -1.88 -9.76
C PHE A 18 8.37 -1.90 -10.22
N LYS A 19 9.30 -1.85 -9.28
CA LYS A 19 10.74 -1.86 -9.53
C LYS A 19 11.38 -3.05 -8.83
N ILE A 20 12.14 -3.84 -9.58
CA ILE A 20 12.91 -4.97 -9.08
C ILE A 20 14.39 -4.63 -9.27
N GLY A 21 15.14 -4.62 -8.17
CA GLY A 21 16.53 -4.20 -8.16
C GLY A 21 17.35 -4.94 -7.11
N ALA A 22 18.68 -4.87 -7.23
CA ALA A 22 19.59 -5.35 -6.19
C ALA A 22 19.78 -4.33 -5.06
N SER A 23 19.45 -3.07 -5.32
CA SER A 23 19.34 -2.00 -4.33
C SER A 23 18.25 -1.00 -4.76
N SER A 24 17.95 0.00 -3.93
CA SER A 24 17.04 1.09 -4.29
C SER A 24 17.57 1.98 -5.42
N SER A 25 18.88 1.91 -5.73
CA SER A 25 19.53 2.64 -6.82
C SER A 25 19.94 1.75 -8.01
N ASP A 26 20.04 0.43 -7.84
CA ASP A 26 20.31 -0.55 -8.90
C ASP A 26 19.02 -1.28 -9.29
N ILE A 27 18.17 -0.62 -10.08
CA ILE A 27 16.92 -1.18 -10.62
C ILE A 27 17.20 -1.91 -11.93
N ARG A 28 16.77 -3.17 -12.03
CA ARG A 28 17.05 -4.07 -13.16
C ARG A 28 15.85 -4.36 -14.04
N LEU A 29 14.65 -4.40 -13.44
CA LEU A 29 13.40 -4.55 -14.15
C LEU A 29 12.40 -3.55 -13.59
N GLU A 30 11.63 -2.95 -14.48
CA GLU A 30 10.50 -2.12 -14.10
C GLU A 30 9.29 -2.43 -14.97
N SER A 31 8.11 -2.31 -14.38
CA SER A 31 6.85 -2.40 -15.09
C SER A 31 5.84 -1.51 -14.41
N SER A 32 4.93 -0.93 -15.19
CA SER A 32 3.90 -0.04 -14.68
C SER A 32 2.52 -0.63 -14.95
N CYS A 33 1.60 -0.48 -14.00
CA CYS A 33 0.19 -0.78 -14.21
C CYS A 33 -0.68 0.39 -13.77
N GLN A 34 -1.87 0.47 -14.35
CA GLN A 34 -2.90 1.41 -13.93
C GLN A 34 -3.78 0.72 -12.87
N LEU A 35 -3.80 1.26 -11.66
CA LEU A 35 -4.80 0.89 -10.67
C LEU A 35 -6.09 1.65 -10.98
N THR A 36 -7.12 0.90 -11.36
CA THR A 36 -8.45 1.40 -11.73
C THR A 36 -9.44 1.30 -10.57
N GLY A 37 -10.53 2.07 -10.63
CA GLY A 37 -11.57 2.08 -9.59
C GLY A 37 -11.43 3.26 -8.63
N GLU A 38 -12.33 3.32 -7.64
CA GLU A 38 -12.32 4.38 -6.64
C GLU A 38 -11.22 4.18 -5.59
N ASN A 39 -10.84 5.27 -4.94
CA ASN A 39 -9.86 5.24 -3.86
C ASN A 39 -10.40 4.40 -2.70
N VAL A 40 -9.59 3.46 -2.22
CA VAL A 40 -9.93 2.66 -1.04
C VAL A 40 -9.45 3.40 0.20
N ARG A 41 -10.39 3.80 1.07
CA ARG A 41 -10.09 4.34 2.39
C ARG A 41 -10.28 3.26 3.45
N MET A 42 -9.25 3.07 4.26
CA MET A 42 -9.25 2.18 5.41
C MET A 42 -9.06 3.03 6.67
N GLU A 43 -9.95 2.88 7.63
CA GLU A 43 -9.82 3.55 8.92
C GLU A 43 -8.59 3.06 9.69
N ARG A 44 -8.12 3.89 10.63
CA ARG A 44 -7.00 3.53 11.50
C ARG A 44 -7.36 2.24 12.26
N ARG A 45 -6.56 1.18 12.05
CA ARG A 45 -6.73 -0.08 12.77
C ARG A 45 -6.35 0.11 14.24
N ASN A 46 -7.22 -0.33 15.15
CA ASN A 46 -6.92 -0.43 16.59
C ASN A 46 -6.11 -1.68 16.92
N THR A 47 -6.19 -2.70 16.06
CA THR A 47 -5.42 -3.94 16.18
C THR A 47 -4.42 -4.04 15.03
N LEU A 48 -3.13 -4.13 15.36
CA LEU A 48 -2.06 -4.07 14.37
C LEU A 48 -1.63 -5.46 13.87
N PHE A 49 -1.66 -6.49 14.72
CA PHE A 49 -1.09 -7.80 14.41
C PHE A 49 -2.00 -8.99 14.75
N SER A 50 -2.59 -9.02 15.94
CA SER A 50 -3.58 -10.03 16.34
C SER A 50 -4.40 -9.55 17.54
N ILE A 51 -5.58 -10.15 17.72
CA ILE A 51 -6.33 -10.13 18.98
C ILE A 51 -6.10 -11.49 19.62
N SER A 52 -5.55 -11.51 20.84
CA SER A 52 -5.53 -12.72 21.66
C SER A 52 -6.77 -12.69 22.53
N GLU A 53 -7.80 -13.43 22.16
CA GLU A 53 -8.92 -13.72 23.06
C GLU A 53 -8.45 -14.82 24.03
N ILE A 54 -8.42 -14.49 25.33
CA ILE A 54 -8.25 -15.48 26.39
C ILE A 54 -9.68 -15.78 26.87
N GLU A 55 -10.16 -17.00 26.64
CA GLU A 55 -11.32 -17.57 27.34
C GLU A 55 -10.96 -17.90 28.79
#